data_AF-A0A9K3K8Y6-F1
#
_entry.id   AF-A0A9K3K8Y6-F1
#
_cell.length_a   1.000
_cell.length_b   1.000
_cell.length_c   1.000
_cell.angle_alpha   90.00
_cell.angle_beta   90.00
_cell.angle_gamma   90.00
#
_symmetry.space_group_name_H-M   'P 1'
#
loop_
_entity.id
_entity.type
_entity.pdbx_description
1 polymer ?
#
loop_
_entity_poly.entity_id
_entity_poly.type
_entity_poly.pdbx_seq_one_letter_code
_entity_poly.pdbx_strand_id
1 'polypeptide(L)'
;MTTKFTKRLVFFLFAACSSVVVANNDTPRCRDLQASTQCREWKWFGECKKNPAYMNEHCAKTCGICEADALEIQLQSKCTNAFHSCQEWADNGKCHGIWTSKKGGFDINAAYIVEFCPKACNVCDIHLDERDMSLNLGLPQEAPGMEDDRHLFHLLRAKVQEVRHYVSNLENKQLREACKMAHPKCARFSLATDCEDFADHEIIKYGCAAACMTCENLEKENNGIAKAEAFWSKALREYEEKQQQSFTMKET
;
A
#
# COMPACT_ATOMS: atom_id res chain seq x y z
N MET A 1 57.65 31.51 30.44
CA MET A 1 58.69 30.79 31.20
C MET A 1 58.17 29.41 31.55
N THR A 2 58.96 28.41 31.20
CA THR A 2 58.74 26.95 31.27
C THR A 2 58.87 26.38 32.68
N THR A 3 58.07 25.36 33.04
CA THR A 3 58.41 24.19 33.90
C THR A 3 57.13 23.42 34.26
N LYS A 4 57.05 22.10 34.44
CA LYS A 4 57.87 20.90 34.16
C LYS A 4 56.95 19.70 34.46
N PHE A 5 57.02 18.66 33.64
CA PHE A 5 56.39 17.35 33.87
C PHE A 5 57.07 16.60 35.02
N THR A 6 56.30 15.94 35.89
CA THR A 6 56.78 14.77 36.66
C THR A 6 55.69 13.71 36.78
N LYS A 7 55.93 12.56 36.14
CA LYS A 7 55.20 11.29 36.31
C LYS A 7 55.40 10.74 37.73
N ARG A 8 54.35 10.17 38.32
CA ARG A 8 54.49 9.09 39.31
C ARG A 8 53.56 7.94 38.93
N LEU A 9 54.19 6.84 38.49
CA LEU A 9 53.60 5.50 38.49
C LEU A 9 53.35 5.08 39.95
N VAL A 10 52.16 4.58 40.24
CA VAL A 10 51.93 3.70 41.39
C VAL A 10 51.16 2.49 40.86
N PHE A 11 51.87 1.36 40.78
CA PHE A 11 51.28 0.04 40.65
C PHE A 11 50.84 -0.42 42.04
N PHE A 12 49.56 -0.74 42.22
CA PHE A 12 49.10 -1.65 43.26
C PHE A 12 48.16 -2.69 42.66
N LEU A 13 48.48 -3.94 42.97
CA LEU A 13 47.84 -5.17 42.55
C LEU A 13 46.57 -5.49 43.40
N PHE A 14 45.76 -6.39 42.84
CA PHE A 14 44.71 -7.22 43.43
C PHE A 14 43.25 -6.75 43.37
N ALA A 15 42.57 -7.32 42.36
CA ALA A 15 41.33 -8.09 42.45
C ALA A 15 40.08 -7.44 43.05
N ALA A 16 39.17 -7.03 42.18
CA ALA A 16 37.75 -7.33 42.32
C ALA A 16 37.18 -7.63 40.93
N CYS A 17 36.73 -8.88 40.77
CA CYS A 17 35.95 -9.35 39.65
C CYS A 17 34.57 -8.68 39.73
N SER A 18 34.41 -7.49 39.14
CA SER A 18 33.09 -6.98 38.80
C SER A 18 32.72 -7.58 37.46
N SER A 19 31.88 -8.61 37.53
CA SER A 19 31.21 -9.21 36.39
C SER A 19 30.67 -8.10 35.50
N VAL A 20 31.34 -7.82 34.39
CA VAL A 20 30.64 -7.23 33.24
C VAL A 20 29.63 -8.29 32.87
N VAL A 21 28.39 -8.09 33.30
CA VAL A 21 27.26 -8.82 32.76
C VAL A 21 27.20 -8.35 31.31
N VAL A 22 27.81 -9.12 30.42
CA VAL A 22 27.44 -9.06 29.00
C VAL A 22 25.96 -9.38 29.02
N ALA A 23 25.11 -8.39 28.72
CA ALA A 23 23.74 -8.67 28.36
C ALA A 23 23.81 -9.54 27.11
N ASN A 24 23.74 -10.87 27.31
CA ASN A 24 23.51 -11.79 26.22
C ASN A 24 22.16 -11.40 25.63
N ASN A 25 22.22 -10.74 24.48
CA ASN A 25 21.07 -10.59 23.60
C ASN A 25 20.83 -11.94 22.89
N ASP A 26 20.77 -13.03 23.67
CA ASP A 26 20.38 -14.37 23.22
C ASP A 26 18.84 -14.46 23.25
N THR A 27 18.17 -13.46 22.68
CA THR A 27 17.01 -13.82 21.86
C THR A 27 17.57 -14.64 20.70
N PRO A 28 17.13 -15.89 20.46
CA PRO A 28 17.47 -16.60 19.23
C PRO A 28 17.24 -15.65 18.07
N ARG A 29 18.30 -15.42 17.26
CA ARG A 29 18.36 -14.35 16.24
C ARG A 29 16.98 -14.11 15.62
N CYS A 30 16.32 -13.01 15.98
CA CYS A 30 15.04 -12.66 15.39
C CYS A 30 15.26 -12.27 13.93
N ARG A 31 15.20 -13.28 13.06
CA ARG A 31 15.35 -13.15 11.62
C ARG A 31 14.62 -14.31 10.97
N ASP A 32 14.28 -14.11 9.70
CA ASP A 32 13.87 -15.24 8.88
C ASP A 32 15.12 -16.06 8.53
N LEU A 33 15.05 -17.38 8.76
CA LEU A 33 16.05 -18.34 8.32
C LEU A 33 15.81 -18.73 6.86
N GLN A 34 14.56 -18.72 6.43
CA GLN A 34 14.18 -18.93 5.04
C GLN A 34 14.30 -17.64 4.22
N ALA A 35 14.38 -17.79 2.89
CA ALA A 35 14.36 -16.67 1.96
C ALA A 35 13.16 -15.74 2.23
N SER A 36 13.40 -14.43 2.24
CA SER A 36 12.38 -13.42 2.56
C SER A 36 11.16 -13.47 1.62
N THR A 37 11.34 -13.89 0.37
CA THR A 37 10.24 -14.11 -0.58
C THR A 37 9.34 -15.26 -0.14
N GLN A 38 9.93 -16.39 0.30
CA GLN A 38 9.19 -17.57 0.75
C GLN A 38 8.47 -17.32 2.08
N CYS A 39 9.14 -16.72 3.08
CA CYS A 39 8.47 -16.37 4.33
C CYS A 39 7.28 -15.41 4.08
N ARG A 40 7.45 -14.40 3.22
CA ARG A 40 6.35 -13.49 2.86
C ARG A 40 5.21 -14.20 2.15
N GLU A 41 5.51 -15.10 1.20
CA GLU A 41 4.52 -15.90 0.48
C GLU A 41 3.74 -16.83 1.42
N TRP A 42 4.43 -17.55 2.31
CA TRP A 42 3.78 -18.41 3.31
C TRP A 42 2.96 -17.61 4.32
N LYS A 43 3.46 -16.45 4.77
CA LYS A 43 2.67 -15.53 5.59
C LYS A 43 1.41 -15.08 4.87
N TRP A 44 1.50 -14.71 3.59
CA TRP A 44 0.35 -14.32 2.76
C TRP A 44 -0.72 -15.43 2.72
N PHE A 45 -0.29 -16.69 2.58
CA PHE A 45 -1.20 -17.84 2.59
C PHE A 45 -1.64 -18.32 3.99
N GLY A 46 -1.26 -17.59 5.04
CA GLY A 46 -1.73 -17.80 6.42
C GLY A 46 -0.95 -18.86 7.20
N GLU A 47 0.25 -19.26 6.75
CA GLU A 47 1.04 -20.32 7.39
C GLU A 47 1.45 -19.97 8.82
N CYS A 48 1.59 -18.70 9.18
CA CYS A 48 1.88 -18.30 10.57
C CYS A 48 0.82 -18.83 11.56
N LYS A 49 -0.42 -19.03 11.10
CA LYS A 49 -1.51 -19.60 11.91
C LYS A 49 -1.72 -21.09 11.64
N LYS A 50 -1.58 -21.54 10.38
CA LYS A 50 -1.82 -22.94 9.97
C LYS A 50 -0.68 -23.89 10.35
N ASN A 51 0.55 -23.40 10.27
CA ASN A 51 1.77 -24.13 10.57
C ASN A 51 2.71 -23.31 11.47
N PRO A 52 2.26 -22.97 12.70
CA PRO A 52 3.01 -22.09 13.59
C PRO A 52 4.36 -22.69 13.98
N ALA A 53 4.46 -24.01 14.20
CA ALA A 53 5.73 -24.64 14.57
C ALA A 53 6.85 -24.34 13.56
N TYR A 54 6.58 -24.57 12.27
CA TYR A 54 7.55 -24.31 11.20
C TYR A 54 7.81 -22.81 11.01
N MET A 55 6.74 -22.02 10.98
CA MET A 55 6.86 -20.59 10.72
C MET A 55 7.55 -19.84 11.87
N ASN A 56 7.35 -20.28 13.11
CA ASN A 56 8.02 -19.71 14.27
C ASN A 56 9.53 -19.98 14.26
N GLU A 57 9.95 -21.14 13.74
CA GLU A 57 11.37 -21.49 13.62
C GLU A 57 12.03 -20.80 12.43
N HIS A 58 11.39 -20.81 11.26
CA HIS A 58 12.02 -20.42 10.00
C HIS A 58 11.67 -18.99 9.54
N CYS A 59 10.56 -18.45 9.99
CA CYS A 59 9.99 -17.18 9.55
C CYS A 59 9.57 -16.30 10.74
N ALA A 60 10.31 -16.38 11.85
CA ALA A 60 9.95 -15.77 13.13
C ALA A 60 9.71 -14.25 13.00
N LYS A 61 10.58 -13.58 12.26
CA LYS A 61 10.50 -12.14 12.00
C LYS A 61 9.29 -11.83 11.13
N THR A 62 9.12 -12.54 10.02
CA THR A 62 7.99 -12.33 9.11
C THR A 62 6.65 -12.56 9.82
N CYS A 63 6.52 -13.59 10.66
CA CYS A 63 5.28 -13.85 11.42
C CYS A 63 5.04 -12.92 12.60
N GLY A 64 5.94 -11.96 12.87
CA GLY A 64 5.76 -10.96 13.93
C GLY A 64 5.87 -11.53 15.34
N ILE A 65 6.64 -12.63 15.51
CA ILE A 65 6.78 -13.32 16.80
C ILE A 65 7.78 -12.62 17.70
N CYS A 66 8.69 -11.87 17.10
CA CYS A 66 9.62 -11.06 17.85
C CYS A 66 8.96 -9.77 18.33
N GLU A 67 9.11 -9.44 19.60
CA GLU A 67 8.78 -8.10 20.10
C GLU A 67 9.66 -7.05 19.38
N ALA A 68 9.02 -5.95 18.98
CA ALA A 68 9.52 -5.02 17.97
C ALA A 68 10.51 -4.00 18.52
N ASP A 69 11.62 -3.79 17.80
CA ASP A 69 12.20 -2.44 17.73
C ASP A 69 11.56 -1.70 16.54
N ALA A 70 11.02 -0.55 16.87
CA ALA A 70 10.34 0.38 15.99
C ALA A 70 11.17 0.70 14.73
N LEU A 71 10.59 0.39 13.57
CA LEU A 71 10.69 1.21 12.35
C LEU A 71 9.58 0.79 11.39
N GLU A 72 8.35 1.04 11.83
CA GLU A 72 7.42 1.69 10.92
C GLU A 72 8.08 3.02 10.50
N ILE A 73 8.02 3.36 9.21
CA ILE A 73 8.84 4.38 8.52
C ILE A 73 10.18 3.86 7.94
N GLN A 74 10.10 2.78 7.15
CA GLN A 74 10.80 2.70 5.87
C GLN A 74 9.92 2.01 4.82
N LEU A 75 8.66 2.47 4.66
CA LEU A 75 7.83 2.14 3.47
C LEU A 75 8.34 2.88 2.21
N GLN A 76 9.65 3.12 2.17
CA GLN A 76 10.41 3.54 1.02
C GLN A 76 11.76 2.82 1.07
N SER A 77 11.75 1.50 1.32
CA SER A 77 12.95 0.68 1.24
C SER A 77 12.77 -0.39 0.15
N LYS A 78 13.09 0.05 -1.07
CA LYS A 78 13.19 -0.71 -2.32
C LYS A 78 11.86 -1.26 -2.86
N CYS A 79 11.17 -0.45 -3.68
CA CYS A 79 10.18 -0.97 -4.61
C CYS A 79 10.87 -1.93 -5.59
N THR A 80 10.67 -3.22 -5.36
CA THR A 80 11.31 -4.29 -6.10
C THR A 80 10.34 -5.44 -6.30
N ASN A 81 10.57 -6.19 -7.37
CA ASN A 81 9.82 -7.40 -7.66
C ASN A 81 10.37 -8.57 -6.84
N ALA A 82 9.48 -9.35 -6.24
CA ALA A 82 9.82 -10.55 -5.50
C ALA A 82 10.12 -11.76 -6.41
N PHE A 83 9.62 -11.73 -7.65
CA PHE A 83 9.73 -12.82 -8.61
C PHE A 83 10.34 -12.34 -9.94
N HIS A 84 11.07 -13.23 -10.62
CA HIS A 84 11.63 -12.96 -11.94
C HIS A 84 10.54 -12.81 -13.01
N SER A 85 9.43 -13.57 -12.89
CA SER A 85 8.26 -13.51 -13.77
C SER A 85 7.38 -12.28 -13.59
N CYS A 86 7.70 -11.38 -12.65
CA CYS A 86 6.88 -10.22 -12.36
C CYS A 86 6.64 -9.33 -13.59
N GLN A 87 7.66 -9.15 -14.45
CA GLN A 87 7.49 -8.33 -15.66
C GLN A 87 6.51 -8.98 -16.63
N GLU A 88 6.67 -10.28 -16.89
CA GLU A 88 5.76 -11.03 -17.75
C GLU A 88 4.31 -11.00 -17.23
N TRP A 89 4.09 -11.15 -15.93
CA TRP A 89 2.75 -11.03 -15.36
C TRP A 89 2.16 -9.64 -15.55
N ALA A 90 2.96 -8.59 -15.35
CA ALA A 90 2.51 -7.22 -15.58
C ALA A 90 2.17 -6.97 -17.06
N ASP A 91 3.04 -7.40 -17.98
CA ASP A 91 2.83 -7.25 -19.43
C ASP A 91 1.57 -7.99 -19.91
N ASN A 92 1.19 -9.07 -19.22
CA ASN A 92 -0.05 -9.83 -19.46
C ASN A 92 -1.27 -9.28 -18.69
N GLY A 93 -1.21 -8.05 -18.18
CA GLY A 93 -2.33 -7.38 -17.50
C GLY A 93 -2.73 -7.99 -16.15
N LYS A 94 -1.83 -8.74 -15.49
CA LYS A 94 -2.14 -9.42 -14.20
C LYS A 94 -2.11 -8.50 -12.99
N CYS A 95 -1.75 -7.24 -13.16
CA CYS A 95 -1.69 -6.25 -12.08
C CYS A 95 -3.06 -5.73 -11.63
N HIS A 96 -4.12 -5.96 -12.41
CA HIS A 96 -5.46 -5.43 -12.14
C HIS A 96 -6.56 -6.43 -12.55
N GLY A 97 -7.82 -6.08 -12.30
CA GLY A 97 -9.00 -6.89 -12.64
C GLY A 97 -9.28 -8.07 -11.71
N ILE A 98 -10.42 -8.71 -11.95
CA ILE A 98 -10.91 -9.88 -11.19
C ILE A 98 -10.51 -11.15 -11.94
N TRP A 99 -9.42 -11.78 -11.51
CA TRP A 99 -8.99 -13.07 -12.04
C TRP A 99 -8.36 -13.90 -10.94
N THR A 100 -8.38 -15.23 -11.12
CA THR A 100 -7.68 -16.17 -10.24
C THR A 100 -6.92 -17.20 -11.08
N SER A 101 -5.79 -17.66 -10.56
CA SER A 101 -5.03 -18.79 -11.12
C SER A 101 -4.54 -19.66 -9.97
N LYS A 102 -4.29 -20.94 -10.25
CA LYS A 102 -3.78 -21.91 -9.28
C LYS A 102 -2.28 -22.04 -9.43
N LYS A 103 -1.53 -21.82 -8.34
CA LYS A 103 -0.10 -22.15 -8.24
C LYS A 103 0.06 -23.22 -7.16
N GLY A 104 0.13 -24.47 -7.58
CA GLY A 104 0.03 -25.61 -6.65
C GLY A 104 -1.34 -25.61 -5.95
N GLY A 105 -1.34 -25.61 -4.61
CA GLY A 105 -2.56 -25.58 -3.79
C GLY A 105 -3.12 -24.18 -3.48
N PHE A 106 -2.50 -23.11 -4.01
CA PHE A 106 -2.85 -21.73 -3.65
C PHE A 106 -3.48 -20.94 -4.81
N ASP A 107 -4.41 -20.04 -4.47
CA ASP A 107 -4.98 -19.06 -5.40
C ASP A 107 -4.12 -17.81 -5.48
N ILE A 108 -3.71 -17.47 -6.70
CA ILE A 108 -3.06 -16.20 -7.03
C ILE A 108 -4.04 -15.31 -7.81
N ASN A 109 -3.98 -14.01 -7.58
CA ASN A 109 -4.86 -13.00 -8.17
C ASN A 109 -4.11 -11.66 -8.31
N ALA A 110 -4.78 -10.62 -8.79
CA ALA A 110 -4.19 -9.28 -8.93
C ALA A 110 -3.61 -8.75 -7.61
N ALA A 111 -4.27 -9.01 -6.46
CA ALA A 111 -3.78 -8.59 -5.14
C ALA A 111 -2.40 -9.19 -4.81
N TYR A 112 -2.22 -10.48 -5.08
CA TYR A 112 -0.94 -11.16 -4.93
C TYR A 112 0.12 -10.53 -5.85
N ILE A 113 -0.21 -10.27 -7.12
CA ILE A 113 0.75 -9.67 -8.05
C ILE A 113 1.13 -8.24 -7.60
N VAL A 114 0.18 -7.43 -7.15
CA VAL A 114 0.46 -6.07 -6.65
C VAL A 114 1.31 -6.05 -5.39
N GLU A 115 1.08 -6.98 -4.46
CA GLU A 115 1.89 -7.11 -3.23
C GLU A 115 3.33 -7.51 -3.55
N PHE A 116 3.50 -8.51 -4.42
CA PHE A 116 4.81 -9.13 -4.65
C PHE A 116 5.58 -8.56 -5.85
N CYS A 117 4.92 -7.87 -6.78
CA CYS A 117 5.50 -7.30 -7.99
C CYS A 117 5.23 -5.78 -8.12
N PRO A 118 5.44 -4.97 -7.06
CA PRO A 118 5.01 -3.58 -7.08
C PRO A 118 5.73 -2.72 -8.12
N LYS A 119 6.96 -3.10 -8.51
CA LYS A 119 7.72 -2.39 -9.52
C LYS A 119 7.21 -2.70 -10.93
N ALA A 120 6.96 -3.98 -11.25
CA ALA A 120 6.40 -4.36 -12.55
C ALA A 120 5.00 -3.79 -12.74
N CYS A 121 4.19 -3.74 -11.67
CA CYS A 121 2.85 -3.16 -11.73
C CYS A 121 2.80 -1.63 -11.65
N ASN A 122 3.94 -0.94 -11.57
CA ASN A 122 3.98 0.52 -11.40
C ASN A 122 3.12 1.02 -10.22
N VAL A 123 3.12 0.30 -9.10
CA VAL A 123 2.35 0.64 -7.89
C VAL A 123 3.22 1.21 -6.76
N CYS A 124 4.51 1.47 -6.99
CA CYS A 124 5.47 1.88 -5.96
C CYS A 124 5.03 3.12 -5.15
N ASP A 125 4.28 4.01 -5.79
CA ASP A 125 3.82 5.32 -5.32
C ASP A 125 2.28 5.45 -5.41
N ILE A 126 1.59 4.32 -5.49
CA ILE A 126 0.12 4.30 -5.47
C ILE A 126 -0.34 4.26 -4.01
N HIS A 127 -1.21 5.20 -3.69
CA HIS A 127 -1.76 5.41 -2.36
C HIS A 127 -3.28 5.13 -2.38
N LEU A 128 -3.89 5.16 -1.19
CA LEU A 128 -5.34 5.14 -0.99
C LEU A 128 -5.72 6.27 -0.02
N ASP A 129 -4.94 7.35 -0.02
CA ASP A 129 -4.97 8.42 0.97
C ASP A 129 -4.91 9.80 0.30
N GLU A 130 -4.78 10.86 1.10
CA GLU A 130 -4.83 12.25 0.63
C GLU A 130 -3.81 12.58 -0.46
N ARG A 131 -2.75 11.79 -0.62
CA ARG A 131 -1.78 11.98 -1.70
C ARG A 131 -2.41 11.80 -3.07
N ASP A 132 -3.42 10.95 -3.23
CA ASP A 132 -4.08 10.74 -4.53
C ASP A 132 -4.82 11.99 -5.02
N MET A 133 -5.28 12.85 -4.10
CA MET A 133 -5.86 14.15 -4.46
C MET A 133 -4.80 15.07 -5.09
N SER A 134 -3.58 15.09 -4.53
CA SER A 134 -2.47 15.90 -5.07
C SER A 134 -2.02 15.45 -6.46
N LEU A 135 -2.19 14.16 -6.76
CA LEU A 135 -1.92 13.57 -8.07
C LEU A 135 -3.11 13.70 -9.04
N ASN A 136 -4.17 14.41 -8.63
CA ASN A 136 -5.39 14.64 -9.40
C ASN A 136 -6.16 13.35 -9.77
N LEU A 137 -6.06 12.30 -8.96
CA LEU A 137 -6.73 11.02 -9.21
C LEU A 137 -8.15 10.96 -8.63
N GLY A 138 -8.40 11.68 -7.53
CA GLY A 138 -9.69 11.71 -6.87
C GLY A 138 -9.57 11.67 -5.34
N LEU A 139 -10.69 11.41 -4.67
CA LEU A 139 -10.74 11.23 -3.22
C LEU A 139 -9.99 9.96 -2.80
N PRO A 140 -9.50 9.89 -1.54
CA PRO A 140 -9.03 8.64 -0.94
C PRO A 140 -10.08 7.52 -1.12
N GLN A 141 -9.63 6.35 -1.56
CA GLN A 141 -10.52 5.22 -1.83
C GLN A 141 -10.58 4.28 -0.63
N GLU A 142 -11.79 3.91 -0.22
CA GLU A 142 -12.03 3.08 0.95
C GLU A 142 -13.08 1.99 0.72
N ALA A 143 -13.00 0.90 1.50
CA ALA A 143 -14.02 -0.13 1.56
C ALA A 143 -14.15 -0.69 2.99
N PRO A 144 -15.35 -1.04 3.46
CA PRO A 144 -15.54 -1.62 4.80
C PRO A 144 -14.64 -2.84 5.02
N GLY A 145 -13.82 -2.81 6.06
CA GLY A 145 -12.93 -3.92 6.44
C GLY A 145 -11.63 -4.01 5.65
N MET A 146 -11.30 -3.02 4.80
CA MET A 146 -10.05 -3.01 4.04
C MET A 146 -8.80 -2.94 4.93
N GLU A 147 -8.93 -2.36 6.13
CA GLU A 147 -7.87 -2.28 7.14
C GLU A 147 -7.42 -3.66 7.61
N ASP A 148 -8.35 -4.63 7.65
CA ASP A 148 -8.10 -6.00 8.07
C ASP A 148 -7.89 -6.96 6.89
N ASP A 149 -8.37 -6.60 5.69
CA ASP A 149 -8.28 -7.42 4.49
C ASP A 149 -7.22 -6.88 3.51
N ARG A 150 -6.03 -7.48 3.62
CA ARG A 150 -4.91 -7.23 2.71
C ARG A 150 -5.26 -7.47 1.24
N HIS A 151 -6.05 -8.49 0.93
CA HIS A 151 -6.43 -8.78 -0.46
C HIS A 151 -7.27 -7.63 -1.03
N LEU A 152 -8.28 -7.18 -0.27
CA LEU A 152 -9.11 -6.04 -0.64
C LEU A 152 -8.28 -4.77 -0.80
N PHE A 153 -7.38 -4.48 0.16
CA PHE A 153 -6.47 -3.33 0.08
C PHE A 153 -5.65 -3.32 -1.22
N HIS A 154 -5.03 -4.46 -1.59
CA HIS A 154 -4.25 -4.52 -2.83
C HIS A 154 -5.10 -4.51 -4.10
N LEU A 155 -6.34 -5.01 -4.07
CA LEU A 155 -7.26 -4.85 -5.21
C LEU A 155 -7.65 -3.38 -5.40
N LEU A 156 -7.95 -2.66 -4.32
CA LEU A 156 -8.21 -1.23 -4.38
C LEU A 156 -6.99 -0.46 -4.87
N ARG A 157 -5.80 -0.78 -4.36
CA ARG A 157 -4.52 -0.21 -4.82
C ARG A 157 -4.26 -0.49 -6.30
N ALA A 158 -4.50 -1.71 -6.76
CA ALA A 158 -4.42 -2.08 -8.18
C ALA A 158 -5.34 -1.20 -9.03
N LYS A 159 -6.57 -1.00 -8.54
CA LYS A 159 -7.56 -0.18 -9.24
C LYS A 159 -7.15 1.28 -9.33
N VAL A 160 -6.61 1.87 -8.26
CA VAL A 160 -6.09 3.25 -8.33
C VAL A 160 -4.93 3.38 -9.33
N GLN A 161 -4.09 2.36 -9.48
CA GLN A 161 -3.03 2.33 -10.49
C GLN A 161 -3.55 2.24 -11.91
N GLU A 162 -4.54 1.38 -12.10
CA GLU A 162 -5.25 1.25 -13.36
C GLU A 162 -5.87 2.60 -13.77
N VAL A 163 -6.54 3.28 -12.84
CA VAL A 163 -7.09 4.63 -13.04
C VAL A 163 -6.01 5.65 -13.37
N ARG A 164 -4.89 5.65 -12.63
CA ARG A 164 -3.77 6.56 -12.89
C ARG A 164 -3.25 6.40 -14.31
N HIS A 165 -3.02 5.16 -14.74
CA HIS A 165 -2.54 4.86 -16.09
C HIS A 165 -3.54 5.27 -17.17
N TYR A 166 -4.81 4.97 -16.94
CA TYR A 166 -5.89 5.34 -17.86
C TYR A 166 -6.01 6.87 -18.01
N VAL A 167 -6.13 7.60 -16.90
CA VAL A 167 -6.25 9.06 -16.91
C VAL A 167 -5.00 9.72 -17.50
N SER A 168 -3.79 9.23 -17.19
CA SER A 168 -2.55 9.81 -17.75
C SER A 168 -2.46 9.72 -19.27
N ASN A 169 -3.18 8.77 -19.88
CA ASN A 169 -3.13 8.52 -21.32
C ASN A 169 -4.27 9.22 -22.09
N LEU A 170 -5.20 9.91 -21.41
CA LEU A 170 -6.25 10.68 -22.08
C LEU A 170 -5.66 11.87 -22.84
N GLU A 171 -5.96 12.01 -24.13
CA GLU A 171 -5.41 13.09 -24.97
C GLU A 171 -5.95 14.47 -24.58
N ASN A 172 -7.25 14.56 -24.32
CA ASN A 172 -7.90 15.82 -23.96
C ASN A 172 -7.52 16.25 -22.54
N LYS A 173 -6.84 17.39 -22.44
CA LYS A 173 -6.40 17.97 -21.16
C LYS A 173 -7.57 18.29 -20.22
N GLN A 174 -8.65 18.89 -20.74
CA GLN A 174 -9.82 19.22 -19.92
C GLN A 174 -10.49 17.96 -19.41
N LEU A 175 -10.60 16.92 -20.25
CA LEU A 175 -11.12 15.63 -19.83
C LEU A 175 -10.23 14.99 -18.76
N ARG A 176 -8.91 15.05 -18.93
CA ARG A 176 -7.94 14.54 -17.95
C ARG A 176 -8.05 15.24 -16.60
N GLU A 177 -8.32 16.53 -16.60
CA GLU A 177 -8.50 17.32 -15.38
C GLU A 177 -9.86 17.05 -14.71
N ALA A 178 -10.91 16.80 -15.49
CA ALA A 178 -12.26 16.52 -14.98
C ALA A 178 -12.46 15.07 -14.55
N CYS A 179 -11.79 14.11 -15.19
CA CYS A 179 -12.05 12.70 -14.96
C CYS A 179 -11.32 12.17 -13.72
N LYS A 180 -12.07 12.05 -12.61
CA LYS A 180 -11.55 11.67 -11.29
C LYS A 180 -12.41 10.60 -10.63
N MET A 181 -11.91 10.05 -9.55
CA MET A 181 -12.70 9.30 -8.57
C MET A 181 -13.28 10.26 -7.52
N ALA A 182 -14.40 10.93 -7.85
CA ALA A 182 -15.09 11.88 -6.99
C ALA A 182 -15.99 11.22 -5.91
N HIS A 183 -15.79 9.93 -5.63
CA HIS A 183 -16.45 9.23 -4.54
C HIS A 183 -15.45 8.25 -3.91
N PRO A 184 -15.44 8.09 -2.57
CA PRO A 184 -14.46 7.24 -1.88
C PRO A 184 -14.63 5.74 -2.19
N LYS A 185 -15.72 5.35 -2.84
CA LYS A 185 -16.00 3.95 -3.23
C LYS A 185 -15.87 3.67 -4.72
N CYS A 186 -15.37 4.60 -5.53
CA CYS A 186 -15.26 4.40 -6.98
C CYS A 186 -14.45 3.16 -7.34
N ALA A 187 -13.31 2.94 -6.67
CA ALA A 187 -12.49 1.75 -6.89
C ALA A 187 -13.29 0.47 -6.57
N ARG A 188 -14.03 0.44 -5.46
CA ARG A 188 -14.88 -0.69 -5.10
C ARG A 188 -16.01 -0.93 -6.11
N PHE A 189 -16.70 0.13 -6.55
CA PHE A 189 -17.76 0.03 -7.54
C PHE A 189 -17.24 -0.60 -8.84
N SER A 190 -16.06 -0.18 -9.30
CA SER A 190 -15.44 -0.71 -10.52
C SER A 190 -14.83 -2.11 -10.41
N LEU A 191 -14.59 -2.58 -9.18
CA LEU A 191 -14.20 -3.97 -8.90
C LEU A 191 -15.41 -4.87 -8.69
N ALA A 192 -16.60 -4.29 -8.64
CA ALA A 192 -17.88 -5.00 -8.69
C ALA A 192 -18.50 -4.78 -10.09
N THR A 193 -19.78 -5.08 -10.25
CA THR A 193 -20.53 -4.90 -11.50
C THR A 193 -21.23 -3.54 -11.57
N ASP A 194 -20.95 -2.63 -10.62
CA ASP A 194 -21.68 -1.37 -10.49
C ASP A 194 -21.49 -0.44 -11.71
N CYS A 195 -20.35 -0.52 -12.40
CA CYS A 195 -20.10 0.28 -13.60
C CYS A 195 -21.05 -0.12 -14.75
N GLU A 196 -21.44 -1.39 -14.83
CA GLU A 196 -22.40 -1.92 -15.80
C GLU A 196 -23.84 -1.79 -15.30
N ASP A 197 -24.11 -2.24 -14.08
CA ASP A 197 -25.46 -2.32 -13.51
C ASP A 197 -26.07 -0.94 -13.26
N PHE A 198 -25.23 0.06 -12.98
CA PHE A 198 -25.66 1.42 -12.63
C PHE A 198 -25.01 2.49 -13.53
N ALA A 199 -24.72 2.15 -14.79
CA ALA A 199 -24.05 3.04 -15.75
C ALA A 199 -24.70 4.43 -15.89
N ASP A 200 -26.03 4.54 -15.72
CA ASP A 200 -26.78 5.80 -15.80
C ASP A 200 -26.87 6.57 -14.47
N HIS A 201 -26.46 5.97 -13.35
CA HIS A 201 -26.47 6.64 -12.05
C HIS A 201 -25.40 7.74 -12.04
N GLU A 202 -25.76 8.97 -11.64
CA GLU A 202 -24.88 10.13 -11.79
C GLU A 202 -23.51 9.98 -11.10
N ILE A 203 -23.46 9.31 -9.93
CA ILE A 203 -22.20 8.98 -9.25
C ILE A 203 -21.32 8.08 -10.11
N ILE A 204 -21.87 7.06 -10.77
CA ILE A 204 -21.10 6.15 -11.62
C ILE A 204 -20.70 6.88 -12.90
N LYS A 205 -21.66 7.53 -13.54
CA LYS A 205 -21.50 8.21 -14.84
C LYS A 205 -20.53 9.39 -14.81
N TYR A 206 -20.61 10.26 -13.80
CA TYR A 206 -19.80 11.48 -13.72
C TYR A 206 -18.79 11.44 -12.58
N GLY A 207 -19.16 10.88 -11.43
CA GLY A 207 -18.31 10.86 -10.24
C GLY A 207 -17.24 9.75 -10.26
N CYS A 208 -17.47 8.65 -10.96
CA CYS A 208 -16.58 7.49 -11.00
C CYS A 208 -16.15 7.10 -12.42
N ALA A 209 -16.31 8.00 -13.40
CA ALA A 209 -15.94 7.77 -14.79
C ALA A 209 -14.48 7.29 -14.93
N ALA A 210 -13.57 7.81 -14.10
CA ALA A 210 -12.17 7.39 -14.09
C ALA A 210 -12.01 5.93 -13.67
N ALA A 211 -12.68 5.51 -12.59
CA ALA A 211 -12.66 4.12 -12.12
C ALA A 211 -13.38 3.16 -13.08
N CYS A 212 -14.47 3.60 -13.69
CA CYS A 212 -15.21 2.80 -14.67
C CYS A 212 -14.58 2.78 -16.07
N MET A 213 -13.48 3.50 -16.30
CA MET A 213 -12.86 3.65 -17.63
C MET A 213 -13.80 4.20 -18.71
N THR A 214 -14.58 5.21 -18.35
CA THR A 214 -15.61 5.80 -19.22
C THR A 214 -15.45 7.31 -19.41
N CYS A 215 -14.27 7.88 -19.15
CA CYS A 215 -14.00 9.31 -19.33
C CYS A 215 -14.37 9.80 -20.74
N GLU A 216 -14.06 9.06 -21.81
CA GLU A 216 -14.37 9.48 -23.18
C GLU A 216 -15.88 9.62 -23.44
N ASN A 217 -16.73 9.01 -22.60
CA ASN A 217 -18.18 9.22 -22.69
C ASN A 217 -18.59 10.61 -22.18
N LEU A 218 -17.81 11.23 -21.29
CA LEU A 218 -18.07 12.59 -20.81
C LEU A 218 -17.97 13.64 -21.93
N GLU A 219 -17.15 13.40 -22.95
CA GLU A 219 -17.03 14.28 -24.12
C GLU A 219 -18.24 14.19 -25.06
N LYS A 220 -18.86 13.00 -25.13
CA LYS A 220 -20.01 12.73 -26.00
C LYS A 220 -21.31 13.25 -25.38
N GLU A 221 -21.35 13.31 -24.05
CA GLU A 221 -22.49 13.74 -23.28
C GLU A 221 -22.63 15.27 -23.25
N ASN A 222 -23.87 15.75 -23.33
CA ASN A 222 -24.13 17.18 -23.21
C ASN A 222 -23.73 17.69 -21.82
N ASN A 223 -22.75 18.59 -21.78
CA ASN A 223 -22.13 19.11 -20.57
C ASN A 223 -21.51 18.02 -19.66
N GLY A 224 -21.09 16.87 -20.21
CA GLY A 224 -20.56 15.75 -19.41
C GLY A 224 -19.33 16.13 -18.59
N ILE A 225 -18.37 16.82 -19.20
CA ILE A 225 -17.17 17.35 -18.53
C ILE A 225 -17.56 18.29 -17.37
N ALA A 226 -18.41 19.28 -17.63
CA ALA A 226 -18.84 20.24 -16.61
C ALA A 226 -19.57 19.58 -15.43
N LYS A 227 -20.35 18.52 -15.69
CA LYS A 227 -20.97 17.71 -14.63
C LYS A 227 -19.93 16.97 -13.79
N ALA A 228 -18.93 16.35 -14.41
CA ALA A 228 -17.85 15.69 -13.69
C ALA A 228 -17.05 16.68 -12.82
N GLU A 229 -16.74 17.87 -13.34
CA GLU A 229 -16.10 18.96 -12.58
C GLU A 229 -16.94 19.40 -11.37
N ALA A 230 -18.27 19.52 -11.54
CA ALA A 230 -19.19 19.86 -10.46
C ALA A 230 -19.25 18.75 -9.38
N PHE A 231 -19.29 17.48 -9.80
CA PHE A 231 -19.21 16.33 -8.88
C PHE A 231 -17.91 16.36 -8.06
N TRP A 232 -16.77 16.57 -8.72
CA TRP A 232 -15.49 16.68 -8.05
C TRP A 232 -15.45 17.84 -7.04
N SER A 233 -15.89 19.03 -7.46
CA SER A 233 -15.87 20.23 -6.60
C SER A 233 -16.72 20.04 -5.35
N LYS A 234 -17.90 19.43 -5.50
CA LYS A 234 -18.78 19.08 -4.38
C LYS A 234 -18.13 18.07 -3.45
N ALA A 235 -17.58 16.99 -4.01
CA ALA A 235 -16.97 15.90 -3.26
C ALA A 235 -15.75 16.36 -2.44
N LEU A 236 -14.90 17.21 -3.04
CA LEU A 236 -13.73 17.78 -2.36
C LEU A 236 -14.13 18.66 -1.18
N ARG A 237 -15.11 19.55 -1.36
CA ARG A 237 -15.63 20.40 -0.28
C ARG A 237 -16.17 19.56 0.90
N GLU A 238 -16.98 18.55 0.60
CA GLU A 238 -17.54 17.66 1.63
C GLU A 238 -16.47 16.85 2.36
N TYR A 239 -15.38 16.49 1.67
CA TYR A 239 -14.23 15.84 2.26
C TYR A 239 -13.49 16.76 3.24
N GLU A 240 -13.16 17.98 2.81
CA GLU A 240 -12.47 18.99 3.62
C GLU A 240 -13.27 19.37 4.88
N GLU A 241 -14.59 19.56 4.75
CA GLU A 241 -15.50 19.83 5.88
C GLU A 241 -15.46 18.71 6.93
N LYS A 242 -15.43 17.44 6.50
CA LYS A 242 -15.32 16.29 7.42
C LYS A 242 -13.97 16.22 8.12
N GLN A 243 -12.87 16.51 7.43
CA GLN A 243 -11.55 16.52 8.06
C GLN A 243 -11.44 17.60 9.14
N GLN A 244 -11.99 18.79 8.87
CA GLN A 244 -12.02 19.87 9.85
C GLN A 244 -12.84 19.50 11.09
N GLN A 245 -14.00 18.85 10.92
CA GLN A 245 -14.82 18.37 12.03
C GLN A 245 -14.08 17.31 12.87
N SER A 246 -13.41 16.35 12.21
CA SER A 246 -12.61 15.32 12.90
C SER A 246 -11.50 15.92 13.74
N PHE A 247 -10.83 16.97 13.24
CA PHE A 247 -9.79 17.68 13.97
C PHE A 247 -10.36 18.36 15.23
N THR A 248 -11.47 19.10 15.10
CA THR A 248 -12.09 19.79 16.24
C THR A 248 -12.57 18.84 17.35
N MET A 249 -13.04 17.64 17.02
CA MET A 249 -13.47 16.64 18.02
C MET A 249 -12.31 15.97 18.77
N LYS A 250 -11.09 15.98 18.20
CA LYS A 250 -9.90 15.42 18.88
C LYS A 250 -9.26 16.41 19.86
N GLU A 251 -9.58 17.70 19.75
CA GLU A 251 -9.06 18.77 20.61
C GLU A 251 -9.93 19.07 21.83
N THR A 252 -11.14 18.50 21.91
CA THR A 252 -12.09 18.63 23.03
C THR A 252 -12.14 17.36 23.89
#